data_AF-A0A6C0ENR1-F1
#
_entry.id   AF-A0A6C0ENR1-F1
#
_cell.length_a   1.000
_cell.length_b   1.000
_cell.length_c   1.000
_cell.angle_alpha   90.00
_cell.angle_beta   90.00
_cell.angle_gamma   90.00
#
_symmetry.space_group_name_H-M   'P 1'
#
loop_
_entity.id
_entity.type
_entity.pdbx_description
1 polymer ?
#
loop_
_entity_poly.entity_id
_entity_poly.type
_entity_poly.pdbx_seq_one_letter_code
_entity_poly.pdbx_strand_id
1 'polypeptide(L)' 'MYMSLYAAVLFFVLTPGILVSLPPGGSRTTVALTHAVVFALVWSLTHKMVYSAVGK' A
#
# COMPACT_ATOMS: atom_id res chain seq x y z
N MET A 1 8.66 -5.53 14.58
CA MET A 1 9.18 -6.20 13.36
C MET A 1 8.06 -6.63 12.41
N TYR A 2 6.99 -7.29 12.87
CA TYR A 2 5.90 -7.73 11.99
C TYR A 2 5.16 -6.59 11.27
N MET A 3 4.90 -5.47 11.95
CA MET A 3 4.22 -4.32 11.32
C MET A 3 5.07 -3.59 10.28
N SER A 4 6.40 -3.53 10.47
CA SER A 4 7.31 -2.98 9.47
C SER A 4 7.43 -3.91 8.26
N LEU A 5 7.41 -5.23 8.47
CA LEU A 5 7.36 -6.20 7.37
C LEU A 5 6.03 -6.08 6.60
N TYR A 6 4.92 -5.93 7.32
CA TYR A 6 3.60 -5.68 6.72
C TYR A 6 3.61 -4.40 5.87
N ALA A 7 4.14 -3.29 6.39
CA ALA A 7 4.28 -2.04 5.65
C ALA A 7 5.13 -2.21 4.38
N ALA A 8 6.26 -2.93 4.48
CA ALA A 8 7.14 -3.19 3.34
C ALA A 8 6.45 -4.01 2.25
N VAL A 9 5.72 -5.06 2.63
CA VAL A 9 4.91 -5.86 1.70
C VAL A 9 3.85 -4.99 1.05
N LEU A 10 3.09 -4.24 1.85
CA LEU A 10 2.01 -3.38 1.35
C LEU A 10 2.52 -2.31 0.38
N PHE A 11 3.68 -1.71 0.66
CA PHE A 11 4.34 -0.79 -0.25
C PHE A 11 4.73 -1.48 -1.56
N PHE A 12 5.34 -2.67 -1.49
CA PHE A 12 5.76 -3.42 -2.66
C PHE A 12 4.58 -3.76 -3.58
N VAL A 13 3.52 -4.39 -3.07
CA VAL A 13 2.37 -4.74 -3.93
C VAL A 13 1.66 -3.52 -4.52
N LEU A 14 1.69 -2.39 -3.82
CA LEU A 14 1.13 -1.12 -4.30
C LEU A 14 2.13 -0.27 -5.08
N THR A 15 3.26 -0.83 -5.54
CA THR A 15 4.06 -0.14 -6.55
C THR A 15 3.36 -0.17 -7.91
N PRO A 16 3.53 0.88 -8.73
CA PRO A 16 2.90 0.95 -10.04
C PRO A 16 3.27 -0.26 -10.89
N GLY A 17 2.26 -0.98 -11.41
CA GLY A 17 2.48 -2.12 -12.28
C GLY A 17 2.47 -3.49 -11.60
N ILE A 18 2.34 -3.56 -10.26
CA ILE A 18 2.22 -4.85 -9.55
C ILE A 18 0.76 -5.21 -9.32
N LEU A 19 0.07 -4.54 -8.39
CA LEU A 19 -1.34 -4.80 -8.09
C LEU A 19 -2.28 -3.78 -8.73
N VAL A 20 -1.87 -2.51 -8.74
CA VAL A 20 -2.64 -1.40 -9.31
C VAL A 20 -1.83 -0.82 -10.48
N SER A 21 -2.48 -0.77 -11.64
CA SER A 21 -1.90 -0.22 -12.86
C SER A 21 -2.83 0.86 -13.37
N LEU A 22 -2.31 2.09 -13.44
CA LEU A 22 -3.00 3.21 -14.06
C LEU A 22 -2.76 3.20 -15.58
N PRO A 23 -3.70 3.73 -16.37
CA PRO A 23 -3.53 3.85 -17.82
C PRO A 23 -2.23 4.57 -18.18
N PRO A 24 -1.52 4.13 -19.23
CA PRO A 24 -0.33 4.81 -19.71
C PRO A 24 -0.67 6.24 -20.15
N GLY A 25 0.22 7.20 -19.83
CA GLY A 25 0.04 8.62 -20.14
C GLY A 25 -0.30 9.51 -18.93
N GLY A 26 -0.52 8.94 -17.74
CA GLY A 26 -0.66 9.70 -16.49
C GLY A 26 0.65 10.38 -16.07
N SER A 27 0.55 11.57 -15.46
CA SER A 27 1.73 12.25 -14.91
C SER A 27 2.36 11.43 -13.78
N ARG A 28 3.69 11.49 -13.62
CA ARG A 28 4.39 10.80 -12.51
C ARG A 28 3.80 11.17 -11.15
N THR A 29 3.41 12.43 -10.98
CA THR A 29 2.76 12.95 -9.78
C THR A 29 1.41 12.30 -9.54
N THR A 30 0.57 12.19 -10.57
CA THR A 30 -0.75 11.52 -10.47
C THR A 30 -0.59 10.05 -10.07
N VAL A 31 0.33 9.34 -10.72
CA VAL A 31 0.59 7.93 -10.41
C VAL A 31 1.05 7.77 -8.96
N ALA A 32 1.99 8.60 -8.51
CA ALA A 32 2.46 8.56 -7.13
C ALA A 32 1.34 8.88 -6.13
N LEU A 33 0.51 9.90 -6.41
CA LEU A 33 -0.62 10.28 -5.57
C LEU A 33 -1.65 9.16 -5.44
N THR A 34 -2.02 8.52 -6.54
CA THR A 34 -2.98 7.41 -6.50
C THR A 34 -2.46 6.28 -5.63
N HIS A 35 -1.20 5.86 -5.81
CA HIS A 35 -0.64 4.77 -5.00
C HIS A 35 -0.46 5.17 -3.54
N ALA A 36 -0.10 6.42 -3.24
CA ALA A 36 -0.03 6.93 -1.88
C ALA A 36 -1.41 6.91 -1.18
N VAL A 37 -2.46 7.34 -1.89
CA VAL A 37 -3.84 7.31 -1.37
C VAL A 37 -4.30 5.87 -1.15
N VAL A 38 -4.09 4.98 -2.12
CA VAL A 38 -4.46 3.56 -1.97
C VAL A 38 -3.70 2.92 -0.81
N PHE A 39 -2.40 3.18 -0.68
CA PHE A 39 -1.60 2.69 0.45
C PHE A 39 -2.15 3.18 1.79
N ALA A 40 -2.43 4.49 1.91
CA ALA A 40 -2.95 5.07 3.13
C ALA A 40 -4.32 4.47 3.51
N LEU A 41 -5.21 4.28 2.53
CA LEU A 41 -6.52 3.68 2.74
C LEU A 41 -6.40 2.24 3.21
N VAL A 42 -5.64 1.40 2.50
CA VAL A 42 -5.48 0.00 2.85
C VAL A 42 -4.82 -0.13 4.22
N TRP A 43 -3.75 0.61 4.49
CA TRP A 43 -3.10 0.64 5.79
C TRP A 43 -4.08 1.02 6.91
N SER A 44 -4.83 2.12 6.74
CA SER A 44 -5.77 2.61 7.75
C SER A 44 -6.82 1.57 8.13
N LEU A 45 -7.34 0.83 7.14
CA LEU A 45 -8.37 -0.19 7.36
C LEU A 45 -7.81 -1.49 7.98
N THR A 46 -6.58 -1.86 7.66
CA THR A 46 -6.06 -3.21 7.94
C THR A 46 -5.05 -3.27 9.09
N HIS A 47 -4.33 -2.18 9.39
CA HIS A 47 -3.21 -2.21 10.36
C HIS A 47 -3.64 -2.73 11.73
N LYS A 48 -4.84 -2.38 12.23
CA LYS A 48 -5.35 -2.88 13.51
C LYS A 48 -5.63 -4.38 13.49
N MET A 49 -6.18 -4.89 12.39
CA MET A 49 -6.47 -6.31 12.22
C MET A 49 -5.17 -7.12 12.17
N VAL A 50 -4.20 -6.68 11.36
CA VAL A 50 -2.89 -7.34 11.25
C VAL A 50 -2.14 -7.26 12.57
N TYR A 51 -2.18 -6.12 13.26
CA TYR A 51 -1.58 -6.01 14.59
C TYR A 51 -2.22 -6.97 15.59
N SER A 52 -3.55 -7.14 15.57
CA SER A 52 -4.22 -8.09 16.46
C SER A 52 -3.92 -9.56 16.12
N ALA A 53 -3.72 -9.87 14.84
CA ALA A 53 -3.46 -11.23 14.37
C ALA A 53 -2.01 -11.68 14.59
N VAL A 54 -1.05 -10.76 14.51
CA VAL A 54 0.40 -11.07 14.53
C VAL A 54 1.11 -10.51 15.79
N GLY A 55 0.45 -9.64 16.54
CA GLY A 55 0.96 -8.99 17.75
C GLY A 55 0.35 -9.49 19.06
N LYS A 56 -0.46 -10.56 19.02
CA LYS A 56 -0.81 -11.37 20.19
C LYS A 56 0.22 -12.47 20.39
#